data_AF-A0A2G9THV6-F1
#
_entry.id   AF-A0A2G9THV6-F1
#
_cell.length_a   1.000
_cell.length_b   1.000
_cell.length_c   1.000
_cell.angle_alpha   90.00
_cell.angle_beta   90.00
_cell.angle_gamma   90.00
#
_symmetry.space_group_name_H-M   'P 1'
#
loop_
_entity.id
_entity.type
_entity.pdbx_description
1 polymer ?
#
loop_
_entity_poly.entity_id
_entity_poly.type
_entity_poly.pdbx_seq_one_letter_code
_entity_poly.pdbx_strand_id
1 'polypeptide(L)'
;PIDERIVLFQLNHVRFGSIQEEFEPRELLPFERFQLVKLDEEHKDMLFMPIRFVYRHGMISDIEFSEEDKPWSVNIKKAILNMLQINIMKRDETTRNEREEEFENKNFFVNVERTLEGECEVEYTINDMKTEFVQWTKSINFQKCNVRPEVQYGIRPREFKKLHDEKLFSTVFKYKVVGNRDEFLIHDVELESQYKLMPLSKKHELITSFVFNKMTLVYAGKIETQIPSVRRDRKETLIYNFDWEIAEEMFAMTGDEKYLYRIPEWKNKVEHIGKLLTLITRHVEEKVELETTHMFARLVKLLRLCREQELIKIQRFFETREVNHKVLSLYYDALAMAGTKVTVTELVKKITDERIDTLKAARLLKSLAEIRVPSEMIADEILRVCESGVVERVPYLKQSCWLTYGAIFNGLCNNEKLAVYHVENMCKREVKEKVVRKLIDMFRRTETRYEK
;
A
#
# COMPACT_ATOMS: atom_id res chain seq x y z
N PRO A 1 15.86 -34.44 19.80
CA PRO A 1 16.32 -33.20 19.13
C PRO A 1 16.16 -33.31 17.62
N ILE A 2 14.92 -33.17 17.13
CA ILE A 2 14.54 -33.18 15.71
C ILE A 2 13.36 -32.21 15.60
N ASP A 3 13.59 -30.91 15.80
CA ASP A 3 12.49 -29.93 15.82
C ASP A 3 12.63 -28.80 14.79
N GLU A 4 13.65 -28.89 13.95
CA GLU A 4 13.74 -28.04 12.76
C GLU A 4 13.19 -28.84 11.59
N ARG A 5 11.91 -28.62 11.26
CA ARG A 5 11.31 -29.21 10.08
C ARG A 5 11.42 -28.22 8.93
N ILE A 6 12.15 -28.65 7.92
CA ILE A 6 12.13 -27.99 6.62
C ILE A 6 10.84 -28.41 5.92
N VAL A 7 9.98 -27.44 5.63
CA VAL A 7 8.68 -27.68 4.98
C VAL A 7 8.71 -27.13 3.57
N LEU A 8 8.17 -27.90 2.63
CA LEU A 8 7.89 -27.46 1.25
C LEU A 8 6.39 -27.17 1.13
N PHE A 9 6.05 -26.06 0.48
CA PHE A 9 4.68 -25.64 0.24
C PHE A 9 4.49 -25.24 -1.23
N GLN A 10 3.38 -25.66 -1.81
CA GLN A 10 3.01 -25.32 -3.18
C GLN A 10 1.49 -25.19 -3.30
N LEU A 11 1.05 -24.20 -4.08
CA LEU A 11 -0.34 -24.07 -4.52
C LEU A 11 -0.53 -24.88 -5.80
N ASN A 12 -1.58 -25.69 -5.88
CA ASN A 12 -1.86 -26.52 -7.06
C ASN A 12 -3.00 -25.96 -7.91
N HIS A 13 -4.01 -25.36 -7.27
CA HIS A 13 -5.18 -24.82 -7.94
C HIS A 13 -5.57 -23.49 -7.31
N VAL A 14 -5.69 -22.45 -8.13
CA VAL A 14 -6.08 -21.12 -7.68
C VAL A 14 -7.18 -20.57 -8.59
N ARG A 15 -8.21 -19.99 -7.98
CA ARG A 15 -9.31 -19.28 -8.65
C ARG A 15 -9.48 -17.91 -8.01
N PHE A 16 -9.72 -16.89 -8.82
CA PHE A 16 -10.02 -15.54 -8.36
C PHE A 16 -11.46 -15.20 -8.70
N GLY A 17 -12.15 -14.56 -7.76
CA GLY A 17 -13.53 -14.14 -7.91
C GLY A 17 -13.67 -12.68 -7.49
N SER A 18 -14.57 -11.95 -8.15
CA SER A 18 -14.95 -10.60 -7.76
C SER A 18 -16.45 -10.46 -7.67
N ILE A 19 -16.93 -9.67 -6.71
CA ILE A 19 -18.32 -9.28 -6.55
C ILE A 19 -18.35 -7.75 -6.35
N GLN A 20 -19.32 -7.09 -6.97
CA GLN A 20 -19.51 -5.63 -6.86
C GLN A 20 -20.82 -5.26 -6.14
N GLU A 21 -21.56 -6.25 -5.67
CA GLU A 21 -22.79 -6.05 -4.91
C GLU A 21 -22.45 -5.63 -3.47
N GLU A 22 -23.25 -4.72 -2.92
CA GLU A 22 -23.19 -4.41 -1.49
C GLU A 22 -23.71 -5.61 -0.69
N PHE A 23 -22.91 -6.08 0.26
CA PHE A 23 -23.34 -7.08 1.23
C PHE A 23 -22.72 -6.77 2.58
N GLU A 24 -23.38 -7.20 3.66
CA GLU A 24 -22.78 -7.16 4.98
C GLU A 24 -21.73 -8.28 5.08
N PRO A 25 -20.46 -7.96 5.29
CA PRO A 25 -19.38 -8.94 5.34
C PRO A 25 -19.34 -9.56 6.74
N ARG A 26 -20.39 -10.30 7.12
CA ARG A 26 -20.45 -11.01 8.41
C ARG A 26 -19.78 -12.39 8.35
N GLU A 27 -19.66 -12.95 7.16
CA GLU A 27 -19.15 -14.30 6.96
C GLU A 27 -18.50 -14.48 5.58
N LEU A 28 -17.69 -15.52 5.46
CA LEU A 28 -17.07 -15.93 4.20
C LEU A 28 -18.14 -16.49 3.25
N LEU A 29 -18.38 -15.77 2.14
CA LEU A 29 -19.35 -16.20 1.14
C LEU A 29 -18.83 -17.39 0.31
N PRO A 30 -19.71 -18.28 -0.17
CA PRO A 30 -19.33 -19.34 -1.08
C PRO A 30 -18.82 -18.77 -2.41
N PHE A 31 -17.81 -19.43 -3.00
CA PHE A 31 -17.10 -18.92 -4.18
C PHE A 31 -18.04 -18.76 -5.40
N GLU A 32 -19.12 -19.54 -5.46
CA GLU A 32 -20.12 -19.53 -6.53
C GLU A 32 -20.86 -18.20 -6.65
N ARG A 33 -20.83 -17.36 -5.61
CA ARG A 33 -21.39 -15.99 -5.66
C ARG A 33 -20.48 -15.00 -6.37
N PHE A 34 -19.22 -15.35 -6.61
CA PHE A 34 -18.26 -14.44 -7.22
C PHE A 34 -18.18 -14.67 -8.73
N GLN A 35 -18.02 -13.59 -9.47
CA GLN A 35 -17.73 -13.66 -10.90
C GLN A 35 -16.27 -14.07 -11.08
N LEU A 36 -16.05 -15.14 -11.84
CA LEU A 36 -14.71 -15.68 -12.08
C LEU A 36 -13.83 -14.66 -12.82
N VAL A 37 -12.70 -14.32 -12.23
CA VAL A 37 -11.68 -13.47 -12.84
C VAL A 37 -10.65 -14.36 -13.51
N LYS A 38 -10.45 -14.15 -14.82
CA LYS A 38 -9.41 -14.86 -15.57
C LYS A 38 -8.05 -14.29 -15.21
N LEU A 39 -7.16 -15.16 -14.74
CA LEU A 39 -5.75 -14.86 -14.58
C LEU A 39 -4.97 -15.19 -15.84
N ASP A 40 -3.98 -14.37 -16.14
CA ASP A 40 -2.94 -14.69 -17.11
C ASP A 40 -2.10 -15.89 -16.64
N GLU A 41 -1.60 -16.69 -17.58
CA GLU A 41 -0.79 -17.88 -17.26
C GLU A 41 0.49 -17.52 -16.47
N GLU A 42 1.17 -16.41 -16.83
CA GLU A 42 2.35 -15.94 -16.07
C GLU A 42 2.04 -15.69 -14.59
N HIS A 43 0.87 -15.11 -14.28
CA HIS A 43 0.44 -14.88 -12.90
C HIS A 43 0.11 -16.19 -12.17
N LYS A 44 -0.46 -17.18 -12.88
CA LYS A 44 -0.72 -18.50 -12.30
C LYS A 44 0.58 -19.24 -12.00
N ASP A 45 1.50 -19.27 -12.96
CA ASP A 45 2.80 -19.93 -12.82
C ASP A 45 3.57 -19.40 -11.61
N MET A 46 3.54 -18.09 -11.39
CA MET A 46 4.14 -17.44 -10.23
C MET A 46 3.54 -17.90 -8.89
N LEU A 47 2.21 -18.02 -8.82
CA LEU A 47 1.52 -18.53 -7.63
C LEU A 47 1.82 -20.02 -7.38
N PHE A 48 2.04 -20.80 -8.43
CA PHE A 48 2.38 -22.22 -8.36
C PHE A 48 3.86 -22.49 -8.06
N MET A 49 4.73 -21.47 -8.07
CA MET A 49 6.11 -21.65 -7.67
C MET A 49 6.19 -22.14 -6.21
N PRO A 50 6.89 -23.26 -5.95
CA PRO A 50 7.02 -23.79 -4.61
C PRO A 50 7.88 -22.88 -3.73
N ILE A 51 7.62 -22.93 -2.43
CA ILE A 51 8.42 -22.25 -1.42
C ILE A 51 8.85 -23.21 -0.33
N ARG A 52 9.90 -22.83 0.37
CA ARG A 52 10.45 -23.60 1.49
C ARG A 52 10.52 -22.70 2.72
N PHE A 53 10.24 -23.25 3.90
CA PHE A 53 10.39 -22.51 5.14
C PHE A 53 10.80 -23.44 6.29
N VAL A 54 11.32 -22.84 7.35
CA VAL A 54 11.59 -23.52 8.61
C VAL A 54 10.34 -23.44 9.47
N TYR A 55 9.89 -24.60 9.96
CA TYR A 55 8.76 -24.72 10.87
C TYR A 55 9.20 -25.43 12.14
N ARG A 56 9.12 -24.72 13.26
CA ARG A 56 9.60 -25.20 14.56
C ARG A 56 8.64 -24.83 15.66
N HIS A 57 8.11 -25.85 16.34
CA HIS A 57 7.09 -25.72 17.38
C HIS A 57 5.93 -24.76 17.03
N GLY A 58 5.47 -24.82 15.78
CA GLY A 58 4.39 -23.97 15.28
C GLY A 58 4.79 -22.57 14.82
N MET A 59 6.08 -22.21 14.90
CA MET A 59 6.62 -20.93 14.45
C MET A 59 7.28 -21.04 13.07
N ILE A 60 7.10 -20.01 12.23
CA ILE A 60 7.65 -19.94 10.86
C ILE A 60 8.84 -19.00 10.83
N SER A 61 9.93 -19.45 10.19
CA SER A 61 11.09 -18.60 9.88
C SER A 61 11.71 -18.97 8.54
N ASP A 62 12.64 -18.12 8.08
CA ASP A 62 13.51 -18.38 6.92
C ASP A 62 12.76 -18.85 5.68
N ILE A 63 11.77 -18.05 5.24
CA ILE A 63 10.97 -18.37 4.06
C ILE A 63 11.82 -18.09 2.82
N GLU A 64 12.11 -19.14 2.06
CA GLU A 64 12.93 -19.10 0.84
C GLU A 64 12.01 -19.01 -0.39
N PHE A 65 12.24 -17.98 -1.19
CA PHE A 65 11.56 -17.69 -2.45
C PHE A 65 12.55 -17.68 -3.63
N SER A 66 12.03 -17.93 -4.83
CA SER A 66 12.73 -17.66 -6.09
C SER A 66 12.87 -16.15 -6.30
N GLU A 67 13.95 -15.70 -6.91
CA GLU A 67 14.09 -14.29 -7.33
C GLU A 67 13.04 -13.86 -8.37
N GLU A 68 12.52 -14.83 -9.12
CA GLU A 68 11.47 -14.61 -10.12
C GLU A 68 10.08 -14.34 -9.49
N ASP A 69 9.91 -14.65 -8.18
CA ASP A 69 8.63 -14.47 -7.48
C ASP A 69 8.42 -13.01 -7.07
N LYS A 70 7.42 -12.37 -7.69
CA LYS A 70 7.11 -10.95 -7.48
C LYS A 70 6.45 -10.73 -6.10
N PRO A 71 6.62 -9.54 -5.48
CA PRO A 71 6.14 -9.25 -4.12
C PRO A 71 4.65 -9.59 -3.87
N TRP A 72 3.77 -9.36 -4.85
CA TRP A 72 2.34 -9.66 -4.69
C TRP A 72 2.05 -11.16 -4.48
N SER A 73 2.76 -12.05 -5.19
CA SER A 73 2.60 -13.51 -5.08
C SER A 73 3.23 -14.01 -3.77
N VAL A 74 4.42 -13.49 -3.45
CA VAL A 74 5.08 -13.69 -2.15
C VAL A 74 4.15 -13.37 -0.99
N ASN A 75 3.49 -12.22 -1.01
CA ASN A 75 2.58 -11.78 0.05
C ASN A 75 1.33 -12.66 0.17
N ILE A 76 0.77 -13.16 -0.93
CA ILE A 76 -0.32 -14.15 -0.89
C ILE A 76 0.14 -15.43 -0.20
N LYS A 77 1.33 -15.95 -0.56
CA LYS A 77 1.88 -17.16 0.08
C LYS A 77 2.17 -16.92 1.57
N LYS A 78 2.74 -15.77 1.94
CA LYS A 78 2.93 -15.38 3.34
C LYS A 78 1.61 -15.30 4.11
N ALA A 79 0.54 -14.77 3.51
CA ALA A 79 -0.77 -14.72 4.17
C ALA A 79 -1.31 -16.13 4.48
N ILE A 80 -1.06 -17.11 3.60
CA ILE A 80 -1.41 -18.51 3.84
C ILE A 80 -0.54 -19.11 4.95
N LEU A 81 0.77 -18.90 4.89
CA LEU A 81 1.70 -19.34 5.93
C LEU A 81 1.37 -18.72 7.30
N ASN A 82 0.89 -17.48 7.35
CA ASN A 82 0.49 -16.81 8.58
C ASN A 82 -0.61 -17.58 9.33
N MET A 83 -1.50 -18.27 8.60
CA MET A 83 -2.52 -19.16 9.20
C MET A 83 -1.95 -20.48 9.75
N LEU A 84 -0.68 -20.80 9.52
CA LEU A 84 -0.02 -21.97 10.11
C LEU A 84 0.79 -21.61 11.36
N GLN A 85 0.95 -20.32 11.68
CA GLN A 85 1.80 -19.87 12.78
C GLN A 85 1.04 -19.78 14.12
N ILE A 86 1.31 -20.75 14.99
CA ILE A 86 0.72 -20.89 16.32
C ILE A 86 1.80 -21.27 17.34
N ASN A 87 1.98 -20.48 18.40
CA ASN A 87 3.04 -20.74 19.38
C ASN A 87 2.60 -21.77 20.43
N ILE A 88 2.95 -23.04 20.22
CA ILE A 88 2.51 -24.14 21.09
C ILE A 88 3.39 -24.28 22.36
N MET A 89 4.64 -23.79 22.32
CA MET A 89 5.61 -23.98 23.40
C MET A 89 5.25 -23.27 24.70
N LYS A 90 4.65 -22.09 24.60
CA LYS A 90 4.36 -21.24 25.78
C LYS A 90 3.26 -21.78 26.70
N ARG A 91 2.51 -22.81 26.27
CA ARG A 91 1.54 -23.51 27.13
C ARG A 91 2.21 -24.22 28.33
N ASP A 92 3.45 -24.71 28.17
CA ASP A 92 4.14 -25.54 29.16
C ASP A 92 5.01 -24.76 30.16
N GLU A 93 5.56 -23.61 29.76
CA GLU A 93 6.40 -22.78 30.65
C GLU A 93 5.57 -22.21 31.82
N THR A 94 4.32 -21.86 31.57
CA THR A 94 3.35 -21.48 32.62
C THR A 94 2.97 -22.66 33.51
N THR A 95 3.07 -23.91 33.04
CA THR A 95 2.75 -25.11 33.85
C THR A 95 3.91 -25.57 34.73
N ARG A 96 5.16 -25.18 34.42
CA ARG A 96 6.36 -25.64 35.16
C ARG A 96 6.86 -24.68 36.24
N ASN A 97 6.46 -23.41 36.21
CA ASN A 97 6.94 -22.37 37.14
C ASN A 97 6.07 -22.21 38.41
N GLU A 98 5.31 -23.23 38.82
CA GLU A 98 4.48 -23.16 40.03
C GLU A 98 5.33 -23.26 41.31
N ARG A 99 5.91 -22.13 41.73
CA ARG A 99 5.97 -21.73 43.14
C ARG A 99 5.19 -20.44 43.28
N GLU A 100 4.00 -20.56 43.87
CA GLU A 100 3.29 -19.54 44.63
C GLU A 100 3.30 -18.12 44.05
N GLU A 101 2.43 -17.86 43.07
CA GLU A 101 1.76 -16.55 42.92
C GLU A 101 0.50 -16.73 42.04
N GLU A 102 -0.51 -15.91 42.32
CA GLU A 102 -1.95 -15.96 42.01
C GLU A 102 -2.45 -16.68 40.73
N PHE A 103 -3.68 -17.21 40.83
CA PHE A 103 -4.53 -17.83 39.78
C PHE A 103 -4.73 -16.96 38.51
N GLU A 104 -3.67 -16.59 37.79
CA GLU A 104 -3.79 -16.07 36.44
C GLU A 104 -4.03 -17.23 35.46
N ASN A 105 -5.01 -17.04 34.57
CA ASN A 105 -5.53 -18.04 33.64
C ASN A 105 -4.42 -18.86 32.94
N LYS A 106 -4.27 -20.15 33.30
CA LYS A 106 -3.40 -21.13 32.60
C LYS A 106 -3.65 -21.25 31.09
N ASN A 107 -4.79 -20.72 30.65
CA ASN A 107 -5.30 -20.75 29.28
C ASN A 107 -5.05 -19.45 28.51
N PHE A 108 -4.32 -18.49 29.07
CA PHE A 108 -4.01 -17.22 28.41
C PHE A 108 -2.53 -16.88 28.50
N PHE A 109 -1.95 -16.39 27.41
CA PHE A 109 -0.59 -15.83 27.44
C PHE A 109 -0.37 -14.80 26.35
N VAL A 110 0.66 -13.97 26.55
CA VAL A 110 1.07 -12.91 25.63
C VAL A 110 2.48 -13.16 25.12
N ASN A 111 2.72 -12.80 23.86
CA ASN A 111 4.06 -12.86 23.27
C ASN A 111 4.25 -11.76 22.22
N VAL A 112 5.49 -11.48 21.84
CA VAL A 112 5.78 -10.69 20.64
C VAL A 112 6.10 -11.65 19.50
N GLU A 113 5.40 -11.50 18.37
CA GLU A 113 5.56 -12.36 17.19
C GLU A 113 5.71 -11.54 15.92
N ARG A 114 6.47 -12.09 14.96
CA ARG A 114 6.47 -11.61 13.58
C ARG A 114 5.33 -12.26 12.84
N THR A 115 4.32 -11.49 12.48
CA THR A 115 3.17 -11.89 11.67
C THR A 115 3.20 -11.16 10.33
N LEU A 116 2.19 -11.38 9.48
CA LEU A 116 2.06 -10.65 8.22
C LEU A 116 1.97 -9.12 8.44
N GLU A 117 1.31 -8.72 9.53
CA GLU A 117 1.00 -7.35 9.92
C GLU A 117 2.19 -6.60 10.50
N GLY A 118 3.28 -7.30 10.85
CA GLY A 118 4.46 -6.71 11.47
C GLY A 118 5.02 -7.53 12.62
N GLU A 119 5.82 -6.88 13.46
CA GLU A 119 6.29 -7.46 14.72
C GLU A 119 5.46 -6.88 15.87
N CYS A 120 4.50 -7.65 16.36
CA CYS A 120 3.44 -7.17 17.25
C CYS A 120 3.28 -8.06 18.49
N GLU A 121 2.75 -7.45 19.57
CA GLU A 121 2.21 -8.20 20.70
C GLU A 121 0.98 -9.00 20.25
N VAL A 122 0.95 -10.28 20.58
CA VAL A 122 -0.12 -11.22 20.30
C VAL A 122 -0.60 -11.87 21.59
N GLU A 123 -1.91 -12.05 21.68
CA GLU A 123 -2.59 -12.63 22.83
C GLU A 123 -3.19 -13.97 22.41
N TYR A 124 -2.96 -15.01 23.22
CA TYR A 124 -3.51 -16.34 23.00
C TYR A 124 -4.50 -16.71 24.09
N THR A 125 -5.61 -17.33 23.71
CA THR A 125 -6.56 -17.99 24.61
C THR A 125 -6.79 -19.42 24.16
N ILE A 126 -6.71 -20.37 25.08
CA ILE A 126 -6.81 -21.81 24.81
C ILE A 126 -8.07 -22.35 25.50
N ASN A 127 -8.94 -23.01 24.75
CA ASN A 127 -10.16 -23.62 25.27
C ASN A 127 -10.27 -25.08 24.81
N ASP A 128 -10.39 -26.01 25.75
CA ASP A 128 -10.68 -27.41 25.41
C ASP A 128 -12.10 -27.52 24.85
N MET A 129 -12.26 -28.24 23.72
CA MET A 129 -13.57 -28.52 23.15
C MET A 129 -14.15 -29.81 23.75
N LYS A 130 -15.45 -30.05 23.55
CA LYS A 130 -16.09 -31.33 23.93
C LYS A 130 -15.60 -32.53 23.09
N THR A 131 -14.88 -32.25 22.01
CA THR A 131 -14.26 -33.20 21.10
C THR A 131 -12.78 -33.39 21.45
N GLU A 132 -12.04 -34.21 20.70
CA GLU A 132 -10.59 -34.35 20.84
C GLU A 132 -9.77 -33.09 20.46
N PHE A 133 -10.45 -32.04 20.00
CA PHE A 133 -9.83 -30.80 19.57
C PHE A 133 -9.65 -29.81 20.72
N VAL A 134 -8.57 -29.05 20.64
CA VAL A 134 -8.32 -27.86 21.45
C VAL A 134 -8.49 -26.64 20.56
N GLN A 135 -9.30 -25.68 20.99
CA GLN A 135 -9.47 -24.43 20.29
C GLN A 135 -8.43 -23.41 20.78
N TRP A 136 -7.62 -22.91 19.86
CA TRP A 136 -6.71 -21.80 20.14
C TRP A 136 -7.23 -20.54 19.47
N THR A 137 -7.31 -19.45 20.21
CA THR A 137 -7.64 -18.13 19.69
C THR A 137 -6.39 -17.27 19.79
N LYS A 138 -5.96 -16.66 18.68
CA LYS A 138 -4.85 -15.71 18.61
C LYS A 138 -5.39 -14.35 18.20
N SER A 139 -5.03 -13.29 18.94
CA SER A 139 -5.41 -11.91 18.65
C SER A 139 -4.15 -11.06 18.47
N ILE A 140 -4.13 -10.16 17.49
CA ILE A 140 -3.02 -9.22 17.24
C ILE A 140 -3.34 -7.85 17.84
N ASN A 141 -2.43 -7.34 18.68
CA ASN A 141 -2.53 -6.01 19.26
C ASN A 141 -1.83 -4.96 18.40
N PHE A 142 -2.59 -4.31 17.50
CA PHE A 142 -2.07 -3.28 16.58
C PHE A 142 -1.55 -2.00 17.23
N GLN A 143 -1.84 -1.77 18.52
CA GLN A 143 -1.31 -0.64 19.28
C GLN A 143 0.10 -0.90 19.80
N LYS A 144 0.53 -2.17 19.86
CA LYS A 144 1.83 -2.59 20.36
C LYS A 144 2.59 -3.38 19.29
N CYS A 145 3.02 -2.67 18.26
CA CYS A 145 3.86 -3.23 17.20
C CYS A 145 5.17 -2.43 17.07
N ASN A 146 6.29 -3.14 17.04
CA ASN A 146 7.63 -2.57 16.85
C ASN A 146 7.84 -2.11 15.41
N VAL A 147 7.35 -2.91 14.45
CA VAL A 147 7.49 -2.67 13.01
C VAL A 147 6.13 -2.91 12.38
N ARG A 148 5.68 -1.98 11.52
CA ARG A 148 4.46 -2.14 10.72
C ARG A 148 4.69 -1.70 9.28
N PRO A 149 4.32 -2.52 8.30
CA PRO A 149 4.31 -2.14 6.89
C PRO A 149 3.04 -1.33 6.62
N GLU A 150 3.05 -0.05 6.99
CA GLU A 150 1.92 0.85 6.80
C GLU A 150 2.32 2.09 5.99
N VAL A 151 1.52 2.38 4.97
CA VAL A 151 1.66 3.54 4.08
C VAL A 151 0.62 4.58 4.47
N GLN A 152 1.03 5.84 4.65
CA GLN A 152 0.10 6.95 4.91
C GLN A 152 0.47 8.16 4.07
N TYR A 153 -0.51 8.70 3.32
CA TYR A 153 -0.34 9.93 2.54
C TYR A 153 -1.33 11.00 2.96
N GLY A 154 -0.94 12.27 2.86
CA GLY A 154 -1.85 13.41 3.00
C GLY A 154 -2.38 13.66 4.41
N ILE A 155 -1.97 12.87 5.41
CA ILE A 155 -2.29 13.10 6.82
C ILE A 155 -1.24 14.05 7.38
N ARG A 156 -1.53 15.35 7.36
CA ARG A 156 -0.75 16.33 8.12
C ARG A 156 -1.10 16.16 9.60
N PRO A 157 -0.15 15.79 10.48
CA PRO A 157 -0.38 15.90 11.91
C PRO A 157 -0.49 17.39 12.21
N ARG A 158 -1.72 17.92 12.21
CA ARG A 158 -1.97 19.13 12.97
C ARG A 158 -1.80 18.77 14.44
N GLU A 159 -1.26 19.68 15.22
CA GLU A 159 -1.10 19.57 16.68
C GLU A 159 -2.47 19.57 17.41
N PHE A 160 -3.48 18.88 16.89
CA PHE A 160 -4.66 18.56 17.66
C PHE A 160 -4.29 17.40 18.59
N LYS A 161 -4.45 17.61 19.89
CA LYS A 161 -4.48 16.51 20.86
C LYS A 161 -5.47 15.47 20.33
N LYS A 162 -4.98 14.28 19.98
CA LYS A 162 -5.84 13.17 19.58
C LYS A 162 -6.82 12.91 20.73
N LEU A 163 -8.09 13.28 20.55
CA LEU A 163 -9.11 13.01 21.57
C LEU A 163 -9.40 11.50 21.65
N HIS A 164 -9.31 10.79 20.52
CA HIS A 164 -9.61 9.36 20.40
C HIS A 164 -8.75 8.70 19.30
N ASP A 165 -8.66 7.37 19.33
CA ASP A 165 -8.04 6.58 18.26
C ASP A 165 -8.88 6.62 16.99
N GLU A 166 -8.33 7.20 15.93
CA GLU A 166 -8.95 7.29 14.60
C GLU A 166 -8.97 5.94 13.86
N LYS A 167 -8.25 4.95 14.38
CA LYS A 167 -8.05 3.64 13.75
C LYS A 167 -8.41 2.54 14.73
N LEU A 168 -9.32 1.66 14.31
CA LEU A 168 -9.65 0.45 15.03
C LEU A 168 -9.33 -0.75 14.14
N PHE A 169 -8.18 -1.36 14.39
CA PHE A 169 -7.68 -2.51 13.66
C PHE A 169 -7.66 -3.72 14.59
N SER A 170 -8.16 -4.85 14.09
CA SER A 170 -8.18 -6.10 14.84
C SER A 170 -8.03 -7.27 13.89
N THR A 171 -7.33 -8.31 14.32
CA THR A 171 -7.17 -9.56 13.57
C THR A 171 -7.16 -10.68 14.58
N VAL A 172 -8.05 -11.65 14.35
CA VAL A 172 -8.27 -12.79 15.24
C VAL A 172 -8.22 -14.06 14.41
N PHE A 173 -7.48 -15.05 14.91
CA PHE A 173 -7.40 -16.39 14.36
C PHE A 173 -8.04 -17.36 15.33
N LYS A 174 -8.78 -18.34 14.83
CA LYS A 174 -9.36 -19.44 15.59
C LYS A 174 -8.88 -20.74 14.97
N TYR A 175 -8.08 -21.49 15.72
CA TYR A 175 -7.52 -22.77 15.31
C TYR A 175 -8.25 -23.91 16.00
N LYS A 176 -8.51 -25.00 15.28
CA LYS A 176 -8.83 -26.31 15.85
C LYS A 176 -7.61 -27.20 15.71
N VAL A 177 -7.02 -27.58 16.83
CA VAL A 177 -5.77 -28.33 16.88
C VAL A 177 -6.01 -29.66 17.59
N VAL A 178 -5.43 -30.74 17.08
CA VAL A 178 -5.37 -32.04 17.75
C VAL A 178 -3.91 -32.39 18.05
N GLY A 179 -3.67 -33.19 19.08
CA GLY A 179 -2.34 -33.63 19.49
C GLY A 179 -1.77 -32.87 20.70
N ASN A 180 -0.45 -32.87 20.82
CA ASN A 180 0.30 -32.31 21.94
C ASN A 180 1.44 -31.40 21.46
N ARG A 181 2.33 -30.98 22.35
CA ARG A 181 3.44 -30.07 22.03
C ARG A 181 4.43 -30.62 20.99
N ASP A 182 4.73 -31.90 21.06
CA ASP A 182 5.76 -32.53 20.23
C ASP A 182 5.18 -32.98 18.87
N GLU A 183 3.90 -33.34 18.87
CA GLU A 183 3.16 -33.75 17.69
C GLU A 183 1.75 -33.16 17.72
N PHE A 184 1.53 -32.15 16.88
CA PHE A 184 0.24 -31.51 16.71
C PHE A 184 -0.14 -31.44 15.23
N LEU A 185 -1.45 -31.29 15.00
CA LEU A 185 -2.01 -31.12 13.69
C LEU A 185 -3.10 -30.05 13.74
N ILE A 186 -2.97 -29.05 12.87
CA ILE A 186 -3.98 -28.01 12.66
C ILE A 186 -5.03 -28.58 11.71
N HIS A 187 -6.26 -28.75 12.19
CA HIS A 187 -7.38 -29.26 11.39
C HIS A 187 -8.11 -28.14 10.66
N ASP A 188 -8.43 -27.05 11.36
CA ASP A 188 -9.08 -25.88 10.80
C ASP A 188 -8.46 -24.60 11.34
N VAL A 189 -8.40 -23.57 10.50
CA VAL A 189 -8.07 -22.20 10.90
C VAL A 189 -9.04 -21.25 10.23
N GLU A 190 -9.64 -20.37 11.02
CA GLU A 190 -10.45 -19.25 10.55
C GLU A 190 -9.80 -17.94 11.01
N LEU A 191 -9.62 -17.01 10.08
CA LEU A 191 -9.07 -15.68 10.33
C LEU A 191 -10.13 -14.64 9.99
N GLU A 192 -10.32 -13.71 10.92
CA GLU A 192 -11.16 -12.53 10.75
C GLU A 192 -10.36 -11.27 11.08
N SER A 193 -10.21 -10.37 10.11
CA SER A 193 -9.63 -9.05 10.32
C SER A 193 -10.65 -7.97 10.01
N GLN A 194 -10.64 -6.92 10.83
CA GLN A 194 -11.39 -5.69 10.61
C GLN A 194 -10.46 -4.49 10.66
N TYR A 195 -10.56 -3.62 9.66
CA TYR A 195 -9.83 -2.36 9.57
C TYR A 195 -10.81 -1.21 9.42
N LYS A 196 -11.01 -0.47 10.51
CA LYS A 196 -11.94 0.65 10.57
C LYS A 196 -11.21 1.98 10.72
N LEU A 197 -11.55 2.94 9.87
CA LEU A 197 -11.07 4.32 9.92
C LEU A 197 -12.23 5.23 10.37
N MET A 198 -12.06 5.86 11.53
CA MET A 198 -13.08 6.64 12.26
C MET A 198 -12.51 8.01 12.66
N PRO A 199 -12.27 8.91 11.69
CA PRO A 199 -11.51 10.15 11.93
C PRO A 199 -12.27 11.20 12.76
N LEU A 200 -13.61 11.12 12.83
CA LEU A 200 -14.44 12.10 13.53
C LEU A 200 -14.90 11.62 14.90
N SER A 201 -15.49 10.42 14.96
CA SER A 201 -15.89 9.78 16.22
C SER A 201 -16.16 8.30 16.02
N LYS A 202 -16.34 7.56 17.13
CA LYS A 202 -16.66 6.12 17.08
C LYS A 202 -17.93 5.77 16.31
N LYS A 203 -18.83 6.74 16.10
CA LYS A 203 -20.09 6.55 15.36
C LYS A 203 -19.96 6.85 13.87
N HIS A 204 -18.87 7.48 13.44
CA HIS A 204 -18.65 7.88 12.05
C HIS A 204 -17.53 7.02 11.45
N GLU A 205 -17.87 5.76 11.16
CA GLU A 205 -17.01 4.87 10.38
C GLU A 205 -16.97 5.40 8.93
N LEU A 206 -15.80 5.87 8.48
CA LEU A 206 -15.64 6.42 7.13
C LEU A 206 -15.29 5.31 6.12
N ILE A 207 -14.36 4.43 6.51
CA ILE A 207 -13.90 3.31 5.69
C ILE A 207 -13.80 2.10 6.61
N THR A 208 -14.43 1.01 6.19
CA THR A 208 -14.37 -0.28 6.87
C THR A 208 -14.01 -1.35 5.86
N SER A 209 -12.99 -2.14 6.17
CA SER A 209 -12.59 -3.32 5.39
C SER A 209 -12.58 -4.55 6.28
N PHE A 210 -13.06 -5.67 5.75
CA PHE A 210 -13.03 -6.96 6.41
C PHE A 210 -12.24 -7.97 5.58
N VAL A 211 -11.52 -8.86 6.26
CA VAL A 211 -10.78 -9.95 5.62
C VAL A 211 -11.15 -11.25 6.33
N PHE A 212 -11.59 -12.23 5.55
CA PHE A 212 -11.92 -13.57 6.04
C PHE A 212 -11.08 -14.60 5.32
N ASN A 213 -10.34 -15.42 6.07
CA ASN A 213 -9.67 -16.59 5.50
C ASN A 213 -10.12 -17.85 6.23
N LYS A 214 -10.19 -18.96 5.50
CA LYS A 214 -10.45 -20.28 6.04
C LYS A 214 -9.48 -21.29 5.43
N MET A 215 -8.85 -22.09 6.28
CA MET A 215 -8.01 -23.21 5.90
C MET A 215 -8.52 -24.46 6.61
N THR A 216 -8.72 -25.53 5.84
CA THR A 216 -9.17 -26.83 6.36
C THR A 216 -8.24 -27.92 5.85
N LEU A 217 -7.81 -28.79 6.75
CA LEU A 217 -7.00 -29.94 6.43
C LEU A 217 -7.85 -30.97 5.67
N VAL A 218 -7.36 -31.40 4.51
CA VAL A 218 -8.03 -32.43 3.69
C VAL A 218 -7.39 -33.81 3.91
N TYR A 219 -6.07 -33.87 4.01
CA TYR A 219 -5.34 -35.12 4.16
C TYR A 219 -4.01 -34.89 4.88
N ALA A 220 -3.68 -35.79 5.81
CA ALA A 220 -2.37 -35.90 6.46
C ALA A 220 -1.96 -37.37 6.50
N GLY A 221 -0.88 -37.72 5.81
CA GLY A 221 -0.46 -39.11 5.65
C GLY A 221 0.76 -39.27 4.77
N LYS A 222 0.78 -40.32 3.95
CA LYS A 222 1.91 -40.61 3.06
C LYS A 222 1.98 -39.57 1.94
N ILE A 223 3.19 -39.26 1.50
CA ILE A 223 3.42 -38.31 0.41
C ILE A 223 2.90 -38.92 -0.90
N GLU A 224 1.87 -38.32 -1.50
CA GLU A 224 1.29 -38.75 -2.77
C GLU A 224 1.90 -37.99 -3.97
N THR A 225 2.33 -36.74 -3.77
CA THR A 225 2.88 -35.88 -4.81
C THR A 225 4.21 -35.28 -4.37
N GLN A 226 5.19 -35.24 -5.28
CA GLN A 226 6.48 -34.61 -5.02
C GLN A 226 6.44 -33.13 -5.41
N ILE A 227 6.78 -32.25 -4.46
CA ILE A 227 6.97 -30.82 -4.71
C ILE A 227 8.40 -30.63 -5.27
N PRO A 228 8.56 -29.91 -6.40
CA PRO A 228 9.88 -29.65 -6.96
C PRO A 228 10.77 -28.87 -6.00
N SER A 229 12.09 -29.03 -6.12
CA SER A 229 13.05 -28.32 -5.27
C SER A 229 12.99 -26.82 -5.51
N VAL A 230 12.98 -26.05 -4.43
CA VAL A 230 12.94 -24.57 -4.46
C VAL A 230 14.33 -24.01 -4.78
N ARG A 231 14.42 -23.08 -5.73
CA ARG A 231 15.63 -22.26 -5.94
C ARG A 231 15.78 -21.31 -4.76
N ARG A 232 16.93 -21.33 -4.09
CA ARG A 232 17.16 -20.67 -2.79
C ARG A 232 17.82 -19.32 -2.98
N ASP A 233 17.13 -18.42 -3.67
CA ASP A 233 17.73 -17.18 -4.13
C ASP A 233 17.53 -16.06 -3.11
N ARG A 234 16.34 -16.02 -2.49
CA ARG A 234 15.95 -14.95 -1.55
C ARG A 234 15.32 -15.49 -0.27
N LYS A 235 15.78 -15.01 0.89
CA LYS A 235 15.19 -15.30 2.21
C LYS A 235 14.38 -14.11 2.71
N GLU A 236 13.19 -14.37 3.21
CA GLU A 236 12.30 -13.37 3.78
C GLU A 236 11.67 -13.83 5.10
N THR A 237 11.17 -12.86 5.87
CA THR A 237 10.35 -13.10 7.07
C THR A 237 8.86 -13.17 6.70
N LEU A 238 8.02 -13.50 7.67
CA LEU A 238 6.56 -13.54 7.49
C LEU A 238 5.93 -12.15 7.29
N ILE A 239 6.64 -11.07 7.63
CA ILE A 239 6.15 -9.69 7.48
C ILE A 239 5.87 -9.41 5.99
N TYR A 240 4.78 -8.68 5.72
CA TYR A 240 4.42 -8.22 4.39
C TYR A 240 5.61 -7.55 3.68
N ASN A 241 5.89 -8.00 2.46
CA ASN A 241 6.88 -7.41 1.58
C ASN A 241 6.29 -6.16 0.90
N PHE A 242 6.85 -5.00 1.23
CA PHE A 242 6.40 -3.69 0.75
C PHE A 242 7.30 -3.09 -0.36
N ASP A 243 8.11 -3.92 -1.03
CA ASP A 243 9.10 -3.45 -2.01
C ASP A 243 8.49 -2.72 -3.19
N TRP A 244 7.25 -3.09 -3.57
CA TRP A 244 6.55 -2.45 -4.68
C TRP A 244 5.94 -1.10 -4.30
N GLU A 245 5.50 -0.89 -3.05
CA GLU A 245 5.11 0.44 -2.57
C GLU A 245 6.31 1.39 -2.52
N ILE A 246 7.48 0.91 -2.07
CA ILE A 246 8.74 1.68 -2.15
C ILE A 246 9.05 2.01 -3.62
N ALA A 247 8.94 1.04 -4.52
CA ALA A 247 9.20 1.25 -5.94
C ALA A 247 8.22 2.27 -6.56
N GLU A 248 6.94 2.25 -6.17
CA GLU A 248 5.94 3.24 -6.60
C GLU A 248 6.34 4.65 -6.17
N GLU A 249 6.78 4.83 -4.92
CA GLU A 249 7.25 6.13 -4.44
C GLU A 249 8.53 6.59 -5.14
N MET A 250 9.49 5.69 -5.32
CA MET A 250 10.74 6.01 -6.02
C MET A 250 10.49 6.40 -7.47
N PHE A 251 9.58 5.70 -8.17
CA PHE A 251 9.12 6.09 -9.49
C PHE A 251 8.43 7.45 -9.46
N ALA A 252 7.52 7.68 -8.51
CA ALA A 252 6.82 8.95 -8.37
C ALA A 252 7.78 10.12 -8.13
N MET A 253 8.83 9.93 -7.32
CA MET A 253 9.81 10.96 -6.99
C MET A 253 10.82 11.25 -8.11
N THR A 254 11.23 10.24 -8.86
CA THR A 254 12.37 10.32 -9.79
C THR A 254 11.99 10.21 -11.26
N GLY A 255 10.90 9.51 -11.56
CA GLY A 255 10.52 9.09 -12.91
C GLY A 255 11.40 7.99 -13.51
N ASP A 256 12.27 7.36 -12.73
CA ASP A 256 13.18 6.31 -13.21
C ASP A 256 12.42 4.99 -13.44
N GLU A 257 12.38 4.54 -14.69
CA GLU A 257 11.62 3.37 -15.11
C GLU A 257 12.12 2.05 -14.49
N LYS A 258 13.34 1.99 -13.94
CA LYS A 258 13.85 0.76 -13.29
C LYS A 258 12.97 0.30 -12.13
N TYR A 259 12.27 1.22 -11.47
CA TYR A 259 11.37 0.90 -10.36
C TYR A 259 10.06 0.26 -10.85
N LEU A 260 9.65 0.51 -12.10
CA LEU A 260 8.41 -0.05 -12.65
C LEU A 260 8.46 -1.58 -12.77
N TYR A 261 9.65 -2.19 -12.88
CA TYR A 261 9.80 -3.66 -12.93
C TYR A 261 9.24 -4.36 -11.68
N ARG A 262 9.27 -3.68 -10.53
CA ARG A 262 8.76 -4.21 -9.25
C ARG A 262 7.26 -4.00 -9.07
N ILE A 263 6.62 -3.21 -9.93
CA ILE A 263 5.22 -2.83 -9.83
C ILE A 263 4.40 -3.68 -10.83
N PRO A 264 3.23 -4.21 -10.44
CA PRO A 264 2.35 -4.90 -11.38
C PRO A 264 1.96 -4.01 -12.57
N GLU A 265 2.27 -4.47 -13.80
CA GLU A 265 1.98 -3.70 -15.00
C GLU A 265 0.49 -3.77 -15.37
N TRP A 266 -0.09 -2.61 -15.69
CA TRP A 266 -1.44 -2.55 -16.24
C TRP A 266 -1.40 -2.72 -17.76
N LYS A 267 -1.84 -3.88 -18.24
CA LYS A 267 -2.02 -4.14 -19.67
C LYS A 267 -2.97 -3.10 -20.28
N ASN A 268 -2.64 -2.60 -21.47
CA ASN A 268 -3.41 -1.61 -22.22
C ASN A 268 -3.70 -0.30 -21.45
N LYS A 269 -2.80 0.11 -20.56
CA LYS A 269 -2.91 1.32 -19.71
C LYS A 269 -3.32 2.58 -20.49
N VAL A 270 -2.65 2.86 -21.61
CA VAL A 270 -2.94 4.04 -22.46
C VAL A 270 -4.35 4.00 -23.04
N GLU A 271 -4.79 2.84 -23.52
CA GLU A 271 -6.15 2.66 -24.05
C GLU A 271 -7.20 2.85 -22.96
N HIS A 272 -6.94 2.32 -21.76
CA HIS A 272 -7.82 2.48 -20.61
C HIS A 272 -7.93 3.96 -20.20
N ILE A 273 -6.82 4.69 -20.16
CA ILE A 273 -6.82 6.14 -19.92
C ILE A 273 -7.69 6.86 -20.96
N GLY A 274 -7.52 6.55 -22.24
CA GLY A 274 -8.35 7.11 -23.32
C GLY A 274 -9.85 6.83 -23.15
N LYS A 275 -10.22 5.60 -22.76
CA LYS A 275 -11.61 5.23 -22.46
C LYS A 275 -12.17 6.01 -21.27
N LEU A 276 -11.42 6.12 -20.17
CA LEU A 276 -11.84 6.89 -18.99
C LEU A 276 -12.06 8.36 -19.33
N LEU A 277 -11.13 8.98 -20.06
CA LEU A 277 -11.26 10.37 -20.50
C LEU A 277 -12.51 10.57 -21.36
N THR A 278 -12.80 9.65 -22.28
CA THR A 278 -13.99 9.69 -23.13
C THR A 278 -15.28 9.57 -22.30
N LEU A 279 -15.32 8.66 -21.34
CA LEU A 279 -16.48 8.46 -20.45
C LEU A 279 -16.72 9.66 -19.52
N ILE A 280 -15.66 10.15 -18.88
CA ILE A 280 -15.73 11.34 -18.00
C ILE A 280 -16.24 12.54 -18.78
N THR A 281 -15.80 12.72 -20.03
CA THR A 281 -16.27 13.81 -20.90
C THR A 281 -17.78 13.79 -21.07
N ARG A 282 -18.33 12.62 -21.44
CA ARG A 282 -19.77 12.45 -21.63
C ARG A 282 -20.54 12.77 -20.33
N HIS A 283 -20.05 12.27 -19.20
CA HIS A 283 -20.75 12.46 -17.92
C HIS A 283 -20.70 13.94 -17.47
N VAL A 284 -19.61 14.64 -17.72
CA VAL A 284 -19.48 16.07 -17.35
C VAL A 284 -20.37 16.97 -18.21
N GLU A 285 -20.70 16.57 -19.44
CA GLU A 285 -21.64 17.31 -20.30
C GLU A 285 -23.10 17.12 -19.89
N GLU A 286 -23.45 15.96 -19.35
CA GLU A 286 -24.81 15.62 -18.90
C GLU A 286 -25.05 16.04 -17.44
N LYS A 287 -24.42 15.33 -16.49
CA LYS A 287 -24.54 15.53 -15.05
C LYS A 287 -23.37 14.84 -14.32
N VAL A 288 -22.69 15.58 -13.46
CA VAL A 288 -21.61 15.02 -12.64
C VAL A 288 -22.20 14.19 -11.50
N GLU A 289 -22.02 12.87 -11.57
CA GLU A 289 -22.42 11.91 -10.54
C GLU A 289 -21.21 11.42 -9.74
N LEU A 290 -21.46 10.75 -8.61
CA LEU A 290 -20.41 10.17 -7.76
C LEU A 290 -19.51 9.22 -8.55
N GLU A 291 -20.09 8.45 -9.47
CA GLU A 291 -19.37 7.53 -10.36
C GLU A 291 -18.28 8.26 -11.16
N THR A 292 -18.57 9.47 -11.67
CA THR A 292 -17.61 10.29 -12.41
C THR A 292 -16.40 10.66 -11.57
N THR A 293 -16.61 10.91 -10.26
CA THR A 293 -15.51 11.16 -9.30
C THR A 293 -14.64 9.91 -9.13
N HIS A 294 -15.24 8.72 -9.06
CA HIS A 294 -14.48 7.45 -9.01
C HIS A 294 -13.70 7.18 -10.30
N MET A 295 -14.29 7.46 -11.47
CA MET A 295 -13.59 7.37 -12.75
C MET A 295 -12.38 8.31 -12.81
N PHE A 296 -12.54 9.55 -12.32
CA PHE A 296 -11.44 10.51 -12.25
C PHE A 296 -10.33 10.05 -11.29
N ALA A 297 -10.68 9.50 -10.12
CA ALA A 297 -9.71 8.92 -9.20
C ALA A 297 -8.94 7.74 -9.83
N ARG A 298 -9.63 6.91 -10.63
CA ARG A 298 -8.99 5.81 -11.40
C ARG A 298 -8.05 6.34 -12.47
N LEU A 299 -8.43 7.41 -13.18
CA LEU A 299 -7.56 8.09 -14.14
C LEU A 299 -6.28 8.60 -13.45
N VAL A 300 -6.40 9.28 -12.32
CA VAL A 300 -5.24 9.75 -11.54
C VAL A 300 -4.34 8.59 -11.12
N LYS A 301 -4.91 7.46 -10.65
CA LYS A 301 -4.14 6.26 -10.29
C LYS A 301 -3.35 5.70 -11.48
N LEU A 302 -3.93 5.72 -12.68
CA LEU A 302 -3.26 5.27 -13.90
C LEU A 302 -2.13 6.21 -14.34
N LEU A 303 -2.37 7.52 -14.27
CA LEU A 303 -1.38 8.53 -14.65
C LEU A 303 -0.14 8.50 -13.74
N ARG A 304 -0.29 8.13 -12.47
CA ARG A 304 0.84 7.95 -11.53
C ARG A 304 1.86 6.91 -11.96
N LEU A 305 1.46 5.96 -12.81
CA LEU A 305 2.33 4.88 -13.30
C LEU A 305 2.70 5.05 -14.78
N CYS A 306 2.43 6.22 -15.37
CA CYS A 306 2.72 6.46 -16.77
C CYS A 306 4.18 6.85 -17.01
N ARG A 307 4.80 6.24 -18.01
CA ARG A 307 6.07 6.63 -18.61
C ARG A 307 5.88 7.90 -19.45
N GLU A 308 6.97 8.60 -19.71
CA GLU A 308 6.94 9.80 -20.56
C GLU A 308 6.37 9.50 -21.95
N GLN A 309 6.80 8.39 -22.57
CA GLN A 309 6.30 7.96 -23.89
C GLN A 309 4.81 7.64 -23.89
N GLU A 310 4.25 7.20 -22.76
CA GLU A 310 2.83 6.92 -22.62
C GLU A 310 2.03 8.23 -22.53
N LEU A 311 2.53 9.23 -21.79
CA LEU A 311 1.91 10.57 -21.75
C LEU A 311 1.94 11.24 -23.13
N ILE A 312 3.03 11.10 -23.89
CA ILE A 312 3.10 11.61 -25.28
C ILE A 312 2.02 10.95 -26.15
N LYS A 313 1.82 9.63 -26.05
CA LYS A 313 0.77 8.92 -26.79
C LYS A 313 -0.63 9.39 -26.40
N ILE A 314 -0.87 9.60 -25.09
CA ILE A 314 -2.14 10.14 -24.59
C ILE A 314 -2.34 11.57 -25.11
N GLN A 315 -1.30 12.39 -25.15
CA GLN A 315 -1.39 13.76 -25.66
C GLN A 315 -1.78 13.81 -27.13
N ARG A 316 -1.20 12.92 -27.97
CA ARG A 316 -1.56 12.82 -29.40
C ARG A 316 -3.03 12.46 -29.64
N PHE A 317 -3.66 11.74 -28.71
CA PHE A 317 -5.11 11.48 -28.77
C PHE A 317 -5.92 12.79 -28.76
N PHE A 318 -5.42 13.82 -28.07
CA PHE A 318 -6.08 15.13 -28.00
C PHE A 318 -5.78 16.02 -29.20
N GLU A 319 -4.64 15.85 -29.86
CA GLU A 319 -4.25 16.66 -31.02
C GLU A 319 -4.91 16.19 -32.33
N THR A 320 -5.31 14.93 -32.40
CA THR A 320 -5.82 14.28 -33.63
C THR A 320 -7.34 14.29 -33.76
N ARG A 321 -8.08 14.70 -32.73
CA ARG A 321 -9.54 14.78 -32.70
C ARG A 321 -9.96 16.21 -32.39
N GLU A 322 -11.16 16.62 -32.80
CA GLU A 322 -11.80 17.82 -32.25
C GLU A 322 -12.13 17.58 -30.77
N VAL A 323 -11.10 17.64 -29.92
CA VAL A 323 -11.27 17.41 -28.50
C VAL A 323 -11.74 18.69 -27.84
N ASN A 324 -12.87 18.56 -27.14
CA ASN A 324 -13.43 19.60 -26.30
C ASN A 324 -12.37 20.12 -25.30
N HIS A 325 -12.12 21.44 -25.30
CA HIS A 325 -11.19 22.12 -24.40
C HIS A 325 -11.39 21.76 -22.91
N LYS A 326 -12.62 21.40 -22.51
CA LYS A 326 -12.92 20.93 -21.15
C LYS A 326 -12.21 19.62 -20.80
N VAL A 327 -12.08 18.70 -21.75
CA VAL A 327 -11.45 17.39 -21.55
C VAL A 327 -9.95 17.54 -21.38
N LEU A 328 -9.33 18.38 -22.21
CA LEU A 328 -7.92 18.71 -22.09
C LEU A 328 -7.63 19.41 -20.74
N SER A 329 -8.53 20.30 -20.32
CA SER A 329 -8.46 20.96 -19.00
C SER A 329 -8.53 19.95 -17.83
N LEU A 330 -9.42 18.95 -17.92
CA LEU A 330 -9.53 17.86 -16.93
C LEU A 330 -8.31 16.94 -16.94
N TYR A 331 -7.73 16.67 -18.11
CA TYR A 331 -6.50 15.91 -18.21
C TYR A 331 -5.35 16.61 -17.48
N TYR A 332 -5.21 17.93 -17.64
CA TYR A 332 -4.22 18.70 -16.88
C TYR A 332 -4.48 18.67 -15.37
N ASP A 333 -5.74 18.74 -14.92
CA ASP A 333 -6.08 18.56 -13.50
C ASP A 333 -5.65 17.17 -13.00
N ALA A 334 -5.88 16.13 -13.80
CA ALA A 334 -5.49 14.77 -13.45
C ALA A 334 -3.96 14.58 -13.38
N LEU A 335 -3.19 15.24 -14.26
CA LEU A 335 -1.72 15.24 -14.20
C LEU A 335 -1.21 15.93 -12.93
N ALA A 336 -1.81 17.07 -12.56
CA ALA A 336 -1.46 17.79 -11.34
C ALA A 336 -1.82 16.97 -10.09
N MET A 337 -2.98 16.32 -10.05
CA MET A 337 -3.38 15.44 -8.95
C MET A 337 -2.60 14.12 -8.89
N ALA A 338 -2.09 13.63 -10.03
CA ALA A 338 -1.19 12.48 -10.05
C ALA A 338 0.12 12.82 -9.34
N GLY A 339 0.68 14.00 -9.60
CA GLY A 339 1.77 14.58 -8.81
C GLY A 339 3.02 13.70 -8.76
N THR A 340 3.43 13.13 -9.90
CA THR A 340 4.70 12.41 -10.05
C THR A 340 5.69 13.27 -10.81
N LYS A 341 6.99 12.98 -10.71
CA LYS A 341 8.03 13.65 -11.51
C LYS A 341 7.66 13.67 -12.99
N VAL A 342 7.21 12.54 -13.55
CA VAL A 342 6.85 12.42 -14.97
C VAL A 342 5.65 13.31 -15.32
N THR A 343 4.57 13.25 -14.55
CA THR A 343 3.37 14.07 -14.81
C THR A 343 3.61 15.56 -14.58
N VAL A 344 4.42 15.93 -13.58
CA VAL A 344 4.82 17.31 -13.31
C VAL A 344 5.72 17.85 -14.43
N THR A 345 6.69 17.06 -14.92
CA THR A 345 7.55 17.46 -16.04
C THR A 345 6.71 17.81 -17.27
N GLU A 346 5.73 16.96 -17.62
CA GLU A 346 4.84 17.21 -18.76
C GLU A 346 4.02 18.48 -18.54
N LEU A 347 3.47 18.68 -17.34
CA LEU A 347 2.68 19.86 -17.00
C LEU A 347 3.52 21.15 -17.10
N VAL A 348 4.73 21.13 -16.53
CA VAL A 348 5.70 22.23 -16.56
C VAL A 348 6.04 22.61 -17.99
N LYS A 349 6.30 21.63 -18.85
CA LYS A 349 6.57 21.85 -20.27
C LYS A 349 5.41 22.58 -20.95
N LYS A 350 4.15 22.16 -20.72
CA LYS A 350 2.98 22.81 -21.31
C LYS A 350 2.75 24.24 -20.79
N ILE A 351 3.10 24.52 -19.54
CA ILE A 351 3.02 25.88 -18.98
C ILE A 351 4.09 26.77 -19.63
N THR A 352 5.34 26.30 -19.72
CA THR A 352 6.45 27.06 -20.31
C THR A 352 6.26 27.30 -21.80
N ASP A 353 5.68 26.32 -22.52
CA ASP A 353 5.34 26.43 -23.94
C ASP A 353 4.07 27.27 -24.21
N GLU A 354 3.51 27.93 -23.18
CA GLU A 354 2.28 28.75 -23.25
C GLU A 354 1.07 27.97 -23.83
N ARG A 355 1.03 26.65 -23.64
CA ARG A 355 -0.07 25.76 -24.07
C ARG A 355 -1.21 25.69 -23.04
N ILE A 356 -0.99 26.24 -21.85
CA ILE A 356 -1.96 26.31 -20.76
C ILE A 356 -2.17 27.79 -20.41
N ASP A 357 -3.43 28.20 -20.36
CA ASP A 357 -3.82 29.54 -19.92
C ASP A 357 -3.24 29.87 -18.53
N THR A 358 -2.82 31.12 -18.32
CA THR A 358 -2.08 31.54 -17.12
C THR A 358 -2.89 31.37 -15.83
N LEU A 359 -4.22 31.55 -15.86
CA LEU A 359 -5.08 31.34 -14.70
C LEU A 359 -5.21 29.84 -14.39
N LYS A 360 -5.35 29.00 -15.42
CA LYS A 360 -5.35 27.53 -15.27
C LYS A 360 -4.01 27.04 -14.73
N ALA A 361 -2.89 27.54 -15.27
CA ALA A 361 -1.54 27.22 -14.81
C ALA A 361 -1.35 27.54 -13.32
N ALA A 362 -1.81 28.72 -12.87
CA ALA A 362 -1.74 29.10 -11.45
C ALA A 362 -2.52 28.14 -10.54
N ARG A 363 -3.72 27.70 -10.97
CA ARG A 363 -4.53 26.70 -10.22
C ARG A 363 -3.86 25.33 -10.16
N LEU A 364 -3.28 24.89 -11.28
CA LEU A 364 -2.57 23.62 -11.38
C LEU A 364 -1.33 23.60 -10.48
N LEU A 365 -0.54 24.67 -10.50
CA LEU A 365 0.60 24.83 -9.59
C LEU A 365 0.14 24.75 -8.13
N LYS A 366 -0.90 25.49 -7.77
CA LYS A 366 -1.46 25.43 -6.41
C LYS A 366 -1.90 24.01 -6.01
N SER A 367 -2.44 23.21 -6.93
CA SER A 367 -2.78 21.80 -6.66
C SER A 367 -1.56 20.95 -6.31
N LEU A 368 -0.38 21.28 -6.83
CA LEU A 368 0.88 20.56 -6.56
C LEU A 368 1.46 20.89 -5.18
N ALA A 369 0.94 21.89 -4.46
CA ALA A 369 1.34 22.18 -3.09
C ALA A 369 1.00 21.03 -2.11
N GLU A 370 0.04 20.16 -2.48
CA GLU A 370 -0.41 19.00 -1.71
C GLU A 370 0.03 17.67 -2.37
N ILE A 371 1.22 17.66 -2.98
CA ILE A 371 1.72 16.48 -3.68
C ILE A 371 1.87 15.28 -2.74
N ARG A 372 1.48 14.10 -3.22
CA ARG A 372 1.48 12.85 -2.43
C ARG A 372 2.89 12.46 -1.98
N VAL A 373 3.86 12.56 -2.88
CA VAL A 373 5.25 12.12 -2.67
C VAL A 373 6.20 13.25 -3.08
N PRO A 374 6.53 14.20 -2.19
CA PRO A 374 7.43 15.32 -2.51
C PRO A 374 8.87 14.83 -2.71
N SER A 375 9.58 15.42 -3.68
CA SER A 375 11.00 15.17 -3.91
C SER A 375 11.73 16.45 -4.37
N GLU A 376 13.06 16.49 -4.19
CA GLU A 376 13.90 17.57 -4.77
C GLU A 376 13.73 17.63 -6.29
N MET A 377 13.67 16.49 -6.98
CA MET A 377 13.53 16.43 -8.44
C MET A 377 12.21 17.05 -8.91
N ILE A 378 11.11 16.84 -8.18
CA ILE A 378 9.83 17.48 -8.50
C ILE A 378 9.91 18.99 -8.22
N ALA A 379 10.53 19.39 -7.11
CA ALA A 379 10.69 20.80 -6.78
C ALA A 379 11.54 21.54 -7.82
N ASP A 380 12.58 20.90 -8.37
CA ASP A 380 13.40 21.43 -9.44
C ASP A 380 12.62 21.62 -10.75
N GLU A 381 11.67 20.74 -11.08
CA GLU A 381 10.76 20.95 -12.22
C GLU A 381 9.87 22.18 -12.01
N ILE A 382 9.35 22.39 -10.79
CA ILE A 382 8.58 23.61 -10.47
C ILE A 382 9.46 24.86 -10.53
N LEU A 383 10.70 24.75 -10.05
CA LEU A 383 11.65 25.86 -10.08
C LEU A 383 11.92 26.37 -11.50
N ARG A 384 12.01 25.46 -12.49
CA ARG A 384 12.15 25.84 -13.91
C ARG A 384 11.03 26.74 -14.39
N VAL A 385 9.79 26.49 -13.94
CA VAL A 385 8.66 27.38 -14.25
C VAL A 385 8.81 28.70 -13.51
N CYS A 386 9.19 28.67 -12.24
CA CYS A 386 9.31 29.88 -11.41
C CYS A 386 10.38 30.86 -11.91
N GLU A 387 11.39 30.35 -12.63
CA GLU A 387 12.47 31.11 -13.26
C GLU A 387 12.23 31.36 -14.76
N SER A 388 11.09 30.95 -15.31
CA SER A 388 10.75 31.15 -16.72
C SER A 388 10.20 32.56 -16.99
N GLY A 389 10.42 33.07 -18.21
CA GLY A 389 9.86 34.36 -18.62
C GLY A 389 8.33 34.40 -18.68
N VAL A 390 7.65 33.24 -18.67
CA VAL A 390 6.17 33.17 -18.60
C VAL A 390 5.66 33.70 -17.27
N VAL A 391 6.28 33.30 -16.16
CA VAL A 391 5.80 33.71 -14.83
C VAL A 391 6.23 35.12 -14.47
N GLU A 392 7.38 35.59 -14.96
CA GLU A 392 7.85 36.96 -14.72
C GLU A 392 6.86 38.01 -15.23
N ARG A 393 6.20 37.71 -16.36
CA ARG A 393 5.17 38.58 -16.97
C ARG A 393 3.84 38.58 -16.21
N VAL A 394 3.61 37.62 -15.31
CA VAL A 394 2.30 37.37 -14.70
C VAL A 394 2.40 37.23 -13.17
N PRO A 395 2.19 38.30 -12.40
CA PRO A 395 2.47 38.34 -10.95
C PRO A 395 1.78 37.23 -10.12
N TYR A 396 0.49 36.95 -10.36
CA TYR A 396 -0.23 35.91 -9.61
C TYR A 396 0.27 34.49 -9.92
N LEU A 397 0.77 34.28 -11.14
CA LEU A 397 1.35 33.00 -11.57
C LEU A 397 2.72 32.80 -10.91
N LYS A 398 3.54 33.85 -10.89
CA LYS A 398 4.81 33.90 -10.14
C LYS A 398 4.59 33.56 -8.66
N GLN A 399 3.62 34.21 -8.01
CA GLN A 399 3.28 33.95 -6.61
C GLN A 399 2.87 32.49 -6.40
N SER A 400 1.97 31.98 -7.24
CA SER A 400 1.50 30.59 -7.17
C SER A 400 2.66 29.60 -7.31
N CYS A 401 3.62 29.87 -8.21
CA CYS A 401 4.79 29.03 -8.43
C CYS A 401 5.70 28.97 -7.18
N TRP A 402 6.09 30.13 -6.63
CA TRP A 402 6.99 30.17 -5.48
C TRP A 402 6.37 29.60 -4.20
N LEU A 403 5.07 29.82 -3.98
CA LEU A 403 4.33 29.19 -2.88
C LEU A 403 4.30 27.66 -3.03
N THR A 404 4.10 27.16 -4.25
CA THR A 404 4.11 25.73 -4.55
C THR A 404 5.50 25.12 -4.31
N TYR A 405 6.55 25.78 -4.81
CA TYR A 405 7.94 25.38 -4.59
C TYR A 405 8.28 25.28 -3.09
N GLY A 406 7.92 26.29 -2.30
CA GLY A 406 8.09 26.27 -0.85
C GLY A 406 7.28 25.18 -0.15
N ALA A 407 6.04 24.94 -0.60
CA ALA A 407 5.17 23.90 -0.05
C ALA A 407 5.71 22.48 -0.29
N ILE A 408 6.26 22.19 -1.48
CA ILE A 408 6.87 20.90 -1.80
C ILE A 408 8.08 20.64 -0.89
N PHE A 409 8.96 21.64 -0.70
CA PHE A 409 10.09 21.50 0.23
C PHE A 409 9.68 21.39 1.69
N ASN A 410 8.63 22.11 2.09
CA ASN A 410 8.05 21.94 3.42
C ASN A 410 7.51 20.51 3.60
N GLY A 411 6.87 19.95 2.58
CA GLY A 411 6.46 18.55 2.53
C GLY A 411 7.66 17.61 2.64
N LEU A 412 8.73 17.83 1.88
CA LEU A 412 9.96 17.03 1.92
C LEU A 412 10.64 17.04 3.31
N CYS A 413 10.66 18.19 3.98
CA CYS A 413 11.36 18.37 5.26
C CYS A 413 10.54 18.04 6.51
N ASN A 414 9.21 17.98 6.38
CA ASN A 414 8.32 17.63 7.48
C ASN A 414 7.62 16.27 7.26
N ASN A 415 7.85 15.58 6.13
CA ASN A 415 7.25 14.26 5.91
C ASN A 415 7.92 13.22 6.80
N GLU A 416 7.28 12.93 7.91
CA GLU A 416 7.63 11.82 8.80
C GLU A 416 7.15 10.44 8.26
N LYS A 417 6.57 10.37 7.06
CA LYS A 417 5.87 9.17 6.57
C LYS A 417 5.95 8.99 5.06
N LEU A 418 7.02 8.36 4.60
CA LEU A 418 7.05 7.61 3.32
C LEU A 418 6.35 6.25 3.52
N ALA A 419 6.14 5.49 2.44
CA ALA A 419 5.37 4.23 2.38
C ALA A 419 5.74 3.20 3.45
N VAL A 420 6.94 3.32 3.98
CA VAL A 420 7.51 2.42 4.97
C VAL A 420 8.29 3.28 5.93
N TYR A 421 8.34 2.89 7.20
CA TYR A 421 9.21 3.44 8.24
C TYR A 421 10.73 3.32 7.93
N HIS A 422 11.14 3.40 6.66
CA HIS A 422 12.51 3.65 6.26
C HIS A 422 12.79 5.14 6.41
N VAL A 423 13.39 5.46 7.55
CA VAL A 423 13.89 6.78 7.95
C VAL A 423 15.14 7.13 7.11
N GLU A 424 15.04 7.18 5.78
CA GLU A 424 16.02 7.93 5.02
C GLU A 424 15.65 9.41 5.13
N ASN A 425 16.55 10.20 5.73
CA ASN A 425 16.35 11.64 5.82
C ASN A 425 16.42 12.25 4.42
N MET A 426 15.25 12.40 3.80
CA MET A 426 15.09 12.97 2.46
C MET A 426 15.41 14.46 2.42
N CYS A 427 15.25 15.18 3.53
CA CYS A 427 15.62 16.59 3.65
C CYS A 427 16.98 16.73 4.37
N LYS A 428 18.04 16.46 3.61
CA LYS A 428 19.42 16.72 4.06
C LYS A 428 19.60 18.20 4.38
N ARG A 429 20.42 18.49 5.39
CA ARG A 429 20.70 19.86 5.86
C ARG A 429 21.17 20.78 4.72
N GLU A 430 22.03 20.28 3.84
CA GLU A 430 22.54 21.00 2.68
C GLU A 430 21.43 21.45 1.73
N VAL A 431 20.48 20.55 1.43
CA VAL A 431 19.31 20.84 0.57
C VAL A 431 18.45 21.92 1.24
N LYS A 432 18.16 21.77 2.53
CA LYS A 432 17.40 22.77 3.30
C LYS A 432 18.07 24.14 3.26
N GLU A 433 19.38 24.21 3.52
CA GLU A 433 20.14 25.47 3.53
C GLU A 433 20.21 26.12 2.14
N LYS A 434 20.35 25.33 1.06
CA LYS A 434 20.31 25.79 -0.33
C LYS A 434 18.98 26.48 -0.63
N VAL A 435 17.87 25.83 -0.29
CA VAL A 435 16.51 26.35 -0.54
C VAL A 435 16.23 27.60 0.29
N VAL A 436 16.55 27.57 1.59
CA VAL A 436 16.35 28.71 2.49
C VAL A 436 17.15 29.92 2.03
N ARG A 437 18.43 29.75 1.65
CA ARG A 437 19.24 30.85 1.10
C ARG A 437 18.58 31.47 -0.12
N LYS A 438 18.15 30.64 -1.07
CA LYS A 438 17.50 31.10 -2.31
C LYS A 438 16.24 31.93 -2.02
N LEU A 439 15.37 31.44 -1.15
CA LEU A 439 14.14 32.14 -0.78
C LEU A 439 14.41 33.44 -0.01
N ILE A 440 15.40 33.46 0.89
CA ILE A 440 15.81 34.68 1.61
C ILE A 440 16.42 35.70 0.65
N ASP A 441 17.29 35.28 -0.26
CA ASP A 441 17.91 36.17 -1.23
C ASP A 441 16.87 36.79 -2.17
N MET A 442 15.89 36.01 -2.60
CA MET A 442 14.76 36.51 -3.37
C MET A 442 13.94 37.53 -2.57
N PHE A 443 13.56 37.20 -1.33
CA PHE A 443 12.81 38.09 -0.43
C PHE A 443 13.53 39.42 -0.17
N ARG A 444 14.86 39.40 -0.07
CA ARG A 444 15.70 40.60 0.10
C ARG A 444 15.76 41.48 -1.15
N ARG A 445 15.70 40.88 -2.34
CA ARG A 445 15.77 41.59 -3.64
C ARG A 445 14.42 42.17 -4.07
N THR A 446 13.31 41.62 -3.61
CA THR A 446 11.96 42.12 -3.94
C THR A 446 11.66 43.43 -3.21
N GLU A 447 11.12 44.41 -3.92
CA GLU A 447 10.87 45.75 -3.39
C GLU A 447 9.44 45.87 -2.82
N THR A 448 8.47 45.23 -3.45
CA THR A 448 7.06 45.40 -3.10
C THR A 448 6.62 44.42 -2.00
N ARG A 449 5.67 44.87 -1.17
CA ARG A 449 5.02 44.00 -0.16
C ARG A 449 4.23 42.85 -0.79
N TYR A 450 3.82 42.98 -2.04
CA TYR A 450 3.06 41.94 -2.74
C TYR A 450 3.97 40.81 -3.25
N GLU A 451 5.22 41.13 -3.58
CA GLU A 451 6.23 40.15 -4.00
C GLU A 451 6.99 39.50 -2.84
N LYS A 452 7.05 40.17 -1.70
CA LYS A 452 7.53 39.63 -0.41
C LYS A 452 6.50 38.73 0.24
#